data_AF-A0A7C9DSS7-F1
#
_entry.id   AF-A0A7C9DSS7-F1
#
_cell.length_a   1.000
_cell.length_b   1.000
_cell.length_c   1.000
_cell.angle_alpha   90.00
_cell.angle_beta   90.00
_cell.angle_gamma   90.00
#
_symmetry.space_group_name_H-M   'P 1'
#
loop_
_entity.id
_entity.type
_entity.pdbx_description
1 polymer ?
#
loop_
_entity_poly.entity_id
_entity_poly.type
_entity_poly.pdbx_seq_one_letter_code
_entity_poly.pdbx_strand_id
1 'polypeptide(L)'
;DVYSFGVIVLEIISGHKCNSTAFPFHEESLIEQAWRLWNEDNALELVDIRLESNFSVNDVAKCIHIGLLCIQNDANKRPTMAPIVAALNGHPVDLPAPVTPQPGSAGHANCSQYSSTISSNKDIITELNDPR
;
A
#
# COMPACT_ATOMS: atom_id res chain seq x y z
N ASP A 1 -3.62 -0.80 11.82
CA ASP A 1 -4.76 -1.30 11.03
C ASP A 1 -4.26 -1.94 9.74
N VAL A 2 -4.98 -2.92 9.19
CA VAL A 2 -4.58 -3.66 7.97
C VAL A 2 -4.57 -2.74 6.75
N TYR A 3 -5.56 -1.87 6.60
CA TYR A 3 -5.64 -0.97 5.45
C TYR A 3 -4.45 0.00 5.43
N SER A 4 -4.17 0.64 6.58
CA SER A 4 -3.04 1.55 6.71
C SER A 4 -1.70 0.84 6.47
N PHE A 5 -1.57 -0.43 6.87
CA PHE A 5 -0.39 -1.23 6.55
C PHE A 5 -0.24 -1.41 5.03
N GLY A 6 -1.32 -1.76 4.32
CA GLY A 6 -1.31 -1.90 2.86
C GLY A 6 -0.87 -0.63 2.13
N VAL A 7 -1.40 0.53 2.55
CA VAL A 7 -1.00 1.83 1.97
C VAL A 7 0.49 2.08 2.20
N ILE A 8 1.01 1.88 3.41
CA ILE A 8 2.43 2.06 3.74
C ILE A 8 3.32 1.15 2.89
N VAL A 9 2.94 -0.13 2.71
CA VAL A 9 3.68 -1.06 1.86
C VAL A 9 3.80 -0.52 0.43
N LEU A 10 2.70 -0.03 -0.15
CA LEU A 10 2.70 0.54 -1.50
C LEU A 10 3.49 1.85 -1.58
N GLU A 11 3.44 2.70 -0.55
CA GLU A 11 4.26 3.93 -0.48
C GLU A 11 5.76 3.62 -0.42
N ILE A 12 6.16 2.58 0.34
CA ILE A 12 7.57 2.16 0.42
C ILE A 12 8.06 1.63 -0.92
N ILE A 13 7.26 0.79 -1.58
CA ILE A 13 7.63 0.18 -2.86
C ILE A 13 7.74 1.26 -3.95
N SER A 14 6.80 2.21 -3.97
CA SER A 14 6.77 3.25 -4.99
C SER A 14 7.70 4.44 -4.72
N GLY A 15 8.11 4.64 -3.47
CA GLY A 15 8.81 5.86 -3.06
C GLY A 15 7.91 7.11 -3.10
N HIS A 16 6.61 6.94 -3.37
CA HIS A 16 5.64 8.03 -3.48
C HIS A 16 4.68 8.02 -2.30
N LYS A 17 4.45 9.19 -1.71
CA LYS A 17 3.37 9.34 -0.74
C LYS A 17 2.03 9.19 -1.45
N CYS A 18 1.12 8.45 -0.84
CA CYS A 18 -0.25 8.28 -1.27
C CYS A 18 -0.95 9.64 -1.44
N ASN A 19 -0.64 10.63 -0.58
CA ASN A 19 -1.22 11.98 -0.63
C ASN A 19 -0.35 13.00 -1.36
N SER A 20 0.65 12.54 -2.12
CA SER A 20 1.56 13.43 -2.83
C SER A 20 0.81 14.21 -3.90
N THR A 21 0.65 15.51 -3.70
CA THR A 21 0.21 16.46 -4.72
C THR A 21 1.34 16.86 -5.67
N ALA A 22 2.51 16.22 -5.56
CA ALA A 22 3.72 16.60 -6.30
C ALA A 22 3.62 16.34 -7.81
N PHE A 23 2.58 15.62 -8.26
CA PHE A 23 2.25 15.44 -9.67
C PHE A 23 0.88 16.02 -9.98
N PRO A 24 0.76 17.36 -10.12
CA PRO A 24 -0.49 18.01 -10.53
C PRO A 24 -0.94 17.62 -11.96
N PHE A 25 -0.17 16.80 -12.67
CA PHE A 25 -0.46 16.28 -14.01
C PHE A 25 -0.73 14.76 -14.03
N HIS A 26 -0.69 14.06 -12.89
CA HIS A 26 -1.12 12.67 -12.81
C HIS A 26 -2.53 12.65 -12.24
N GLU A 27 -3.50 12.26 -13.06
CA GLU A 27 -4.91 12.16 -12.66
C GLU A 27 -5.17 10.99 -11.70
N GLU A 28 -4.19 10.09 -11.53
CA GLU A 28 -4.32 8.87 -10.74
C GLU A 28 -3.54 8.96 -9.42
N SER A 29 -4.21 8.57 -8.34
CA SER A 29 -3.60 8.33 -7.02
C SER A 29 -2.68 7.10 -7.04
N LEU A 30 -1.77 7.01 -6.06
CA LEU A 30 -0.90 5.83 -5.89
C LEU A 30 -1.67 4.51 -5.89
N ILE A 31 -2.84 4.49 -5.24
CA ILE A 31 -3.69 3.30 -5.14
C ILE A 31 -4.29 2.94 -6.51
N GLU A 32 -4.78 3.94 -7.25
CA GLU A 32 -5.31 3.72 -8.60
C GLU A 32 -4.23 3.22 -9.54
N GLN A 33 -3.04 3.83 -9.50
CA GLN A 33 -1.88 3.40 -10.26
C GLN A 33 -1.48 1.95 -9.93
N ALA A 34 -1.43 1.58 -8.64
CA ALA A 34 -1.10 0.23 -8.21
C ALA A 34 -2.12 -0.80 -8.71
N TRP A 35 -3.41 -0.49 -8.66
CA TRP A 35 -4.47 -1.35 -9.20
C TRP A 35 -4.40 -1.48 -10.72
N ARG A 36 -4.17 -0.39 -11.44
CA ARG A 36 -4.02 -0.39 -12.91
C ARG A 36 -2.86 -1.29 -13.32
N LEU A 37 -1.67 -1.06 -12.76
CA LEU A 37 -0.46 -1.84 -13.06
C LEU A 37 -0.63 -3.32 -12.69
N TRP A 38 -1.29 -3.62 -11.58
CA TRP A 38 -1.61 -5.00 -11.21
C TRP A 38 -2.49 -5.70 -12.26
N ASN A 39 -3.50 -5.00 -12.77
CA ASN A 39 -4.43 -5.56 -13.75
C ASN A 39 -3.82 -5.73 -15.15
N GLU A 40 -2.78 -4.95 -15.45
CA GLU A 40 -2.01 -5.00 -16.68
C GLU A 40 -0.85 -6.02 -16.62
N ASP A 41 -0.72 -6.78 -15.52
CA ASP A 41 0.39 -7.70 -15.25
C ASP A 41 1.77 -6.99 -15.21
N ASN A 42 1.76 -5.67 -15.00
CA ASN A 42 2.93 -4.78 -14.98
C ASN A 42 3.20 -4.20 -13.59
N ALA A 43 2.85 -4.96 -12.53
CA ALA A 43 2.97 -4.50 -11.14
C ALA A 43 4.37 -3.98 -10.76
N LEU A 44 5.43 -4.52 -11.38
CA LEU A 44 6.81 -4.10 -11.14
C LEU A 44 7.14 -2.68 -11.61
N GLU A 45 6.34 -2.08 -12.50
CA GLU A 45 6.50 -0.66 -12.85
C GLU A 45 6.16 0.28 -11.69
N LEU A 46 5.53 -0.23 -10.63
CA LEU A 46 5.27 0.54 -9.41
C LEU A 46 6.55 0.83 -8.62
N VAL A 47 7.64 0.08 -8.82
CA VAL A 47 8.84 0.13 -7.98
C VAL A 47 9.61 1.44 -8.17
N ASP A 48 10.03 2.07 -7.08
CA ASP A 48 10.86 3.28 -7.11
C ASP A 48 12.13 3.02 -7.94
N ILE A 49 12.33 3.84 -8.98
CA ILE A 49 13.51 3.79 -9.85
C ILE A 49 14.82 3.95 -9.06
N ARG A 50 14.78 4.63 -7.91
CA ARG A 50 15.93 4.85 -7.01
C ARG A 50 16.39 3.58 -6.30
N LEU A 51 15.62 2.49 -6.37
CA LEU A 51 16.02 1.18 -5.85
C LEU A 51 17.06 0.49 -6.76
N GLU A 52 17.27 0.99 -7.99
CA GLU A 52 18.32 0.55 -8.94
C GLU A 52 18.42 -0.98 -9.11
N SER A 53 17.29 -1.69 -9.09
CA SER A 53 17.22 -3.16 -9.15
C SER A 53 17.87 -3.91 -7.98
N ASN A 54 18.16 -3.24 -6.85
CA ASN A 54 18.67 -3.85 -5.62
C ASN A 54 17.55 -4.54 -4.81
N PHE A 55 16.75 -5.37 -5.46
CA PHE A 55 15.64 -6.08 -4.83
C PHE A 55 15.37 -7.43 -5.48
N SER A 56 14.77 -8.31 -4.70
CA SER A 56 14.22 -9.58 -5.19
C SER A 56 12.87 -9.31 -5.85
N VAL A 57 12.77 -9.61 -7.15
CA VAL A 57 11.52 -9.45 -7.93
C VAL A 57 10.35 -10.20 -7.27
N ASN A 58 10.60 -11.42 -6.77
CA ASN A 58 9.58 -12.23 -6.12
C ASN A 58 9.09 -11.60 -4.81
N ASP A 59 9.99 -11.03 -4.01
CA ASP A 59 9.62 -10.42 -2.74
C ASP A 59 8.88 -9.11 -2.96
N VAL A 60 9.29 -8.31 -3.95
CA VAL A 60 8.57 -7.09 -4.32
C VAL A 60 7.19 -7.39 -4.88
N ALA A 61 7.07 -8.34 -5.82
CA ALA A 61 5.77 -8.75 -6.34
C ALA A 61 4.83 -9.25 -5.23
N LYS A 62 5.36 -10.03 -4.28
CA LYS A 62 4.64 -10.49 -3.08
C LYS A 62 4.19 -9.32 -2.19
N CYS A 63 5.07 -8.35 -1.96
CA CYS A 63 4.71 -7.15 -1.19
C CYS A 63 3.62 -6.33 -1.88
N ILE A 64 3.64 -6.19 -3.21
CA ILE A 64 2.58 -5.52 -3.97
C ILE A 64 1.26 -6.27 -3.82
N HIS A 65 1.26 -7.60 -4.01
CA HIS A 65 0.08 -8.45 -3.82
C HIS A 65 -0.51 -8.27 -2.41
N ILE A 66 0.32 -8.37 -1.38
CA ILE A 66 -0.09 -8.17 0.02
C ILE A 66 -0.64 -6.75 0.22
N GLY A 67 0.01 -5.72 -0.32
CA GLY A 67 -0.45 -4.34 -0.28
C GLY A 67 -1.87 -4.20 -0.84
N LEU A 68 -2.12 -4.75 -2.03
CA LEU A 68 -3.43 -4.73 -2.70
C LEU A 68 -4.52 -5.50 -1.94
N LEU A 69 -4.19 -6.64 -1.32
CA LEU A 69 -5.12 -7.36 -0.43
C LEU A 69 -5.49 -6.53 0.80
N CYS A 70 -4.53 -5.81 1.36
CA CYS A 70 -4.75 -4.99 2.55
C CYS A 70 -5.65 -3.78 2.28
N ILE A 71 -5.61 -3.23 1.06
CA ILE A 71 -6.39 -2.04 0.68
C ILE A 71 -7.73 -2.35 0.00
N GLN A 72 -8.23 -3.57 0.10
CA GLN A 72 -9.57 -3.93 -0.37
C GLN A 72 -10.63 -2.99 0.19
N ASN A 73 -11.58 -2.54 -0.64
CA ASN A 73 -12.65 -1.63 -0.20
C ASN A 73 -13.54 -2.30 0.86
N ASP A 74 -13.84 -3.59 0.68
CA ASP A 74 -14.54 -4.41 1.67
C ASP A 74 -13.55 -4.91 2.73
N ALA A 75 -13.73 -4.46 3.98
CA ALA A 75 -12.89 -4.85 5.11
C ALA A 75 -12.91 -6.37 5.37
N ASN A 76 -14.00 -7.06 5.02
CA ASN A 76 -14.11 -8.51 5.19
C ASN A 76 -13.26 -9.30 4.18
N LYS A 77 -12.83 -8.66 3.09
CA LYS A 77 -11.93 -9.25 2.09
C LYS A 77 -10.46 -9.02 2.42
N ARG A 78 -10.17 -8.18 3.41
CA ARG A 78 -8.79 -7.94 3.85
C ARG A 78 -8.33 -9.13 4.70
N PRO A 79 -7.13 -9.67 4.47
CA PRO A 79 -6.57 -10.69 5.34
C PRO A 79 -6.31 -10.12 6.75
N THR A 80 -6.29 -10.98 7.76
CA THR A 80 -5.82 -10.59 9.09
C THR A 80 -4.29 -10.43 9.08
N MET A 81 -3.73 -9.79 10.12
CA MET A 81 -2.28 -9.57 10.20
C MET A 81 -1.45 -10.86 10.27
N ALA A 82 -2.00 -11.94 10.83
CA ALA A 82 -1.26 -13.20 11.00
C ALA A 82 -0.76 -13.82 9.66
N PRO A 83 -1.60 -14.06 8.64
CA PRO A 83 -1.15 -14.58 7.34
C PRO A 83 -0.24 -13.60 6.60
N ILE A 84 -0.45 -12.28 6.75
CA ILE A 84 0.43 -11.25 6.17
C ILE A 84 1.85 -11.41 6.72
N VAL A 85 2.01 -11.42 8.04
CA VAL A 85 3.32 -11.53 8.69
C VAL A 85 3.99 -12.86 8.36
N ALA A 86 3.22 -13.95 8.32
CA ALA A 86 3.75 -15.25 7.94
C ALA A 86 4.31 -15.26 6.51
N ALA A 87 3.57 -14.70 5.55
CA ALA A 87 3.99 -14.61 4.15
C ALA A 87 5.26 -13.74 3.97
N LEU A 88 5.36 -12.63 4.70
CA LEU A 88 6.52 -11.74 4.70
C LEU A 88 7.76 -12.39 5.33
N ASN A 89 7.58 -13.26 6.33
CA ASN A 89 8.65 -14.05 6.93
C ASN A 89 9.08 -15.25 6.06
N GLY A 90 8.53 -15.38 4.85
CA GLY A 90 8.89 -16.46 3.91
C GLY A 90 8.19 -17.79 4.19
N HIS A 91 7.19 -17.82 5.07
CA HIS A 91 6.37 -19.01 5.23
C HIS A 91 5.43 -19.19 4.02
N PRO A 92 5.20 -20.43 3.58
CA PRO A 92 4.22 -20.69 2.53
C PRO A 92 2.82 -20.39 3.06
N VAL A 93 2.18 -19.40 2.45
CA VAL A 93 0.81 -18.98 2.76
C VAL A 93 0.07 -18.86 1.44
N ASP A 94 -1.09 -19.48 1.35
CA ASP A 94 -1.98 -19.32 0.20
C ASP A 94 -2.80 -18.05 0.39
N LEU A 95 -2.40 -16.98 -0.30
CA LEU A 95 -3.09 -15.69 -0.27
C LEU A 95 -4.00 -15.59 -1.50
N PRO A 96 -5.28 -15.22 -1.34
CA PRO A 96 -6.19 -15.08 -2.47
C PRO A 96 -5.71 -13.97 -3.41
N ALA A 97 -6.14 -14.00 -4.66
CA ALA A 97 -5.90 -12.88 -5.57
C ALA A 97 -6.66 -11.62 -5.08
N PRO A 98 -6.06 -10.43 -5.17
CA PRO A 98 -6.76 -9.19 -4.88
C PRO A 98 -7.95 -9.02 -5.84
N VAL A 99 -9.12 -8.71 -5.29
CA VAL A 99 -10.30 -8.36 -6.09
C VAL A 99 -10.20 -6.89 -6.48
N THR A 100 -10.24 -6.62 -7.77
CA THR A 100 -10.17 -5.25 -8.28
C THR A 100 -11.39 -4.44 -7.86
N PRO A 101 -11.22 -3.14 -7.58
CA PRO A 101 -12.36 -2.23 -7.46
C PRO A 101 -13.14 -2.23 -8.78
N GLN A 102 -14.47 -2.17 -8.74
CA GLN A 102 -15.26 -2.17 -9.98
C GLN A 102 -14.92 -0.94 -10.85
N PRO A 103 -14.81 -1.08 -12.18
CA PRO A 103 -14.65 0.06 -13.08
C PRO A 103 -15.83 1.02 -12.90
N GLY A 104 -15.55 2.29 -12.57
CA GLY A 104 -16.59 3.30 -12.28
C GLY A 104 -16.99 3.42 -10.81
N SER A 105 -16.62 2.46 -9.95
CA SER A 105 -16.48 2.73 -8.51
C SER A 105 -15.09 3.30 -8.24
N ALA A 106 -14.79 4.44 -8.86
CA ALA A 106 -13.80 5.37 -8.33
C ALA A 106 -14.38 5.92 -7.02
N GLY A 107 -14.56 5.05 -6.02
CA GLY A 107 -14.60 5.49 -4.65
C GLY A 107 -13.22 6.07 -4.44
N HIS A 108 -13.12 7.40 -4.60
CA HIS A 108 -11.93 8.21 -4.37
C HIS A 108 -10.95 7.42 -3.53
N ALA A 109 -9.90 6.86 -4.15
CA ALA A 109 -9.01 5.97 -3.45
C ALA A 109 -8.52 6.70 -2.21
N ASN A 110 -8.92 6.22 -1.03
CA ASN A 110 -9.21 7.12 0.09
C ASN A 110 -7.95 7.48 0.88
N CYS A 111 -7.00 8.10 0.18
CA CYS A 111 -5.81 8.62 0.79
C CYS A 111 -6.11 9.68 1.86
N SER A 112 -7.26 10.35 1.74
CA SER A 112 -7.83 11.23 2.75
C SER A 112 -8.06 10.51 4.08
N GLN A 113 -8.66 9.31 4.11
CA GLN A 113 -8.84 8.54 5.34
C GLN A 113 -7.51 8.09 5.95
N TYR A 114 -6.56 7.65 5.11
CA TYR A 114 -5.19 7.31 5.55
C TYR A 114 -4.48 8.51 6.19
N SER A 115 -4.57 9.70 5.59
CA SER A 115 -3.94 10.92 6.09
C SER A 115 -4.56 11.37 7.43
N SER A 116 -5.88 11.19 7.62
CA SER A 116 -6.53 11.46 8.92
C SER A 116 -6.01 10.54 10.02
N THR A 117 -5.85 9.24 9.75
CA THR A 117 -5.33 8.28 10.73
C THR A 117 -3.87 8.55 11.09
N ILE A 118 -3.02 8.92 10.13
CA ILE A 118 -1.63 9.31 10.43
C ILE A 118 -1.57 10.63 11.19
N SER A 119 -2.40 11.61 10.85
CA SER A 119 -2.46 12.87 11.58
C SER A 119 -2.79 12.64 13.06
N SER A 120 -3.77 11.77 13.36
CA SER A 120 -4.12 11.42 14.74
C SER A 120 -3.00 10.65 15.47
N ASN A 121 -2.14 9.93 14.74
CA ASN A 121 -1.00 9.20 15.34
C ASN A 121 0.27 10.06 15.48
N LYS A 122 0.39 11.18 14.75
CA LYS A 122 1.51 12.12 14.89
C LYS A 122 1.51 12.82 16.25
N ASP A 123 0.34 13.00 16.86
CA ASP A 123 0.21 13.64 18.18
C ASP A 123 0.72 12.77 19.33
N ILE A 124 0.92 11.46 19.12
CA ILE A 124 1.38 10.52 20.17
C ILE A 124 2.93 10.44 20.24
N ILE A 125 3.65 10.84 19.19
CA ILE A 125 5.13 10.72 19.12
C ILE A 125 5.85 11.90 19.82
N THR A 126 5.13 12.94 20.24
CA THR A 126 5.76 14.16 20.80
C THR A 126 6.02 14.11 22.31
N GLU A 127 5.60 13.07 23.04
CA GLU A 127 5.78 12.99 24.53
C GLU A 127 6.99 12.15 25.00
N LEU A 128 8.08 12.06 24.21
CA LEU A 128 9.30 11.39 24.68
C LEU A 128 10.59 12.23 24.57
N ASN A 129 10.48 13.56 24.52
CA ASN A 129 11.69 14.40 24.55
C ASN A 129 11.53 15.68 25.38
N ASP A 130 11.17 15.52 26.65
CA ASP A 130 11.29 16.59 27.65
C ASP A 130 12.47 16.30 28.60
N PRO A 131 13.69 16.81 28.32
CA PRO A 131 14.74 16.89 29.32
C PRO A 131 14.52 18.14 30.18
N ARG A 132 14.14 17.92 31.44
CA ARG A 132 14.23 18.92 32.51
C ARG A 132 15.66 19.42 32.70
#